data_AF-A0A9D2U6U7-F1
#
_entry.id   AF-A0A9D2U6U7-F1
#
_cell.length_a   1.000
_cell.length_b   1.000
_cell.length_c   1.000
_cell.angle_alpha   90.00
_cell.angle_beta   90.00
_cell.angle_gamma   90.00
#
_symmetry.space_group_name_H-M   'P 1'
#
loop_
_entity.id
_entity.type
_entity.pdbx_description
1 polymer ?
#
loop_
_entity_poly.entity_id
_entity_poly.type
_entity_poly.pdbx_seq_one_letter_code
_entity_poly.pdbx_strand_id
1 'polypeptide(L)' 'MAQAGKGRLNYRCPMCFMRDLDIDMFYDKDKDEYYCIRCQYVGNEEDVLKRNEVVRMKYGSMMKRYKMEDF' A
#
# COMPACT_ATOMS: atom_id res chain seq x y z
N MET A 1 12.31 -11.30 -11.03
CA MET A 1 12.19 -9.82 -11.01
C MET A 1 12.15 -9.16 -12.40
N ALA A 2 12.53 -9.84 -13.50
CA ALA A 2 12.42 -9.29 -14.87
C ALA A 2 11.10 -9.62 -15.62
N GLN A 3 10.30 -10.59 -15.13
CA GLN A 3 9.08 -11.05 -15.80
C GLN A 3 7.78 -10.49 -15.24
N ALA A 4 7.81 -9.86 -14.08
CA ALA A 4 6.57 -9.43 -13.46
C ALA A 4 6.19 -8.01 -13.90
N GLY A 5 4.91 -7.90 -14.25
CA GLY A 5 4.35 -6.78 -14.99
C GLY A 5 3.33 -6.02 -14.15
N LYS A 6 2.67 -5.04 -14.78
CA LYS A 6 1.50 -4.40 -14.17
C LYS A 6 0.38 -5.43 -14.06
N GLY A 7 -0.07 -5.69 -12.83
CA GLY A 7 -1.17 -6.61 -12.54
C GLY A 7 -2.52 -6.07 -12.99
N ARG A 8 -3.59 -6.87 -12.83
CA ARG A 8 -4.97 -6.45 -13.15
C ARG A 8 -5.43 -5.27 -12.26
N LEU A 9 -4.90 -5.20 -11.05
CA LEU A 9 -5.02 -4.10 -10.09
C LEU A 9 -3.60 -3.72 -9.65
N ASN A 10 -3.21 -2.46 -9.83
CA ASN A 10 -1.95 -1.96 -9.30
C ASN A 10 -2.20 -1.47 -7.87
N TYR A 11 -1.79 -2.26 -6.88
CA TYR A 11 -1.77 -1.81 -5.50
C TYR A 11 -0.62 -0.82 -5.29
N ARG A 12 -0.84 0.20 -4.48
CA ARG A 12 0.21 1.09 -4.00
C ARG A 12 0.90 0.46 -2.80
N CYS A 13 2.22 0.59 -2.70
CA CYS A 13 2.95 -0.05 -1.63
C CYS A 13 2.60 0.58 -0.26
N PRO A 14 2.06 -0.19 0.71
CA PRO A 14 1.65 0.36 2.00
C PRO A 14 2.84 0.86 2.83
N MET A 15 4.02 0.25 2.69
CA MET A 15 5.24 0.68 3.39
C MET A 15 5.80 1.99 2.83
N CYS A 16 5.80 2.16 1.50
CA CYS A 16 6.23 3.41 0.87
C CYS A 16 5.22 4.53 1.13
N PHE A 17 3.93 4.21 1.12
CA PHE A 17 2.89 5.20 1.35
C PHE A 17 2.94 5.82 2.75
N MET A 18 3.31 5.05 3.78
CA MET A 18 3.57 5.61 5.12
C MET A 18 4.77 6.57 5.18
N ARG A 19 5.60 6.59 4.15
CA ARG A 19 6.76 7.49 4.00
C ARG A 19 6.49 8.59 2.97
N ASP A 20 5.22 8.89 2.70
CA ASP A 20 4.76 9.84 1.67
C ASP A 20 5.25 9.52 0.24
N LEU A 21 5.67 8.27 0.00
CA LEU A 21 6.09 7.81 -1.32
C LEU A 21 4.96 7.02 -1.96
N ASP A 22 4.46 7.55 -3.07
CA ASP A 22 3.43 6.88 -3.86
C ASP A 22 4.05 6.05 -4.98
N ILE A 23 4.02 4.73 -4.83
CA ILE A 23 4.69 3.79 -5.75
C ILE A 23 3.79 2.59 -6.02
N ASP A 24 3.57 2.33 -7.30
CA ASP A 24 2.90 1.12 -7.78
C ASP A 24 3.72 -0.13 -7.42
N MET A 25 3.05 -1.13 -6.87
CA MET A 25 3.58 -2.47 -6.72
C MET A 25 3.48 -3.22 -8.03
N PHE A 26 4.45 -4.10 -8.24
CA PHE A 26 4.41 -5.07 -9.32
C PHE A 26 3.79 -6.37 -8.82
N TYR A 27 3.21 -7.14 -9.75
CA TYR A 27 2.56 -8.40 -9.43
C TYR A 27 3.24 -9.55 -10.16
N ASP A 28 3.62 -10.58 -9.40
CA ASP A 28 4.17 -11.83 -9.90
C ASP A 28 3.06 -12.88 -9.97
N LYS A 29 2.66 -13.24 -11.21
CA LYS A 29 1.61 -14.23 -11.48
C LYS A 29 2.00 -15.65 -11.07
N ASP A 30 3.28 -15.98 -11.10
CA ASP A 30 3.74 -17.34 -10.82
C ASP A 30 3.69 -17.65 -9.32
N LYS A 31 3.80 -16.60 -8.50
CA LYS A 31 3.82 -16.67 -7.03
C LYS A 31 2.57 -16.13 -6.36
N ASP A 32 1.73 -15.43 -7.12
CA ASP A 32 0.58 -14.67 -6.62
C ASP A 32 0.97 -13.63 -5.54
N GLU A 33 2.11 -12.98 -5.75
CA GLU A 33 2.72 -12.05 -4.80
C GLU A 33 2.85 -10.65 -5.40
N TYR A 34 2.68 -9.64 -4.55
CA TYR A 34 2.95 -8.25 -4.88
C TYR A 34 4.30 -7.84 -4.30
N TYR A 35 5.09 -7.13 -5.10
CA TYR A 35 6.40 -6.65 -4.67
C TYR A 35 6.61 -5.18 -4.99
N CYS A 36 7.28 -4.47 -4.07
CA CYS A 36 7.67 -3.09 -4.23
C CYS A 36 9.16 -2.99 -4.60
N ILE A 37 9.46 -2.32 -5.71
CA ILE A 37 10.85 -2.12 -6.17
C ILE A 37 11.65 -1.19 -5.23
N ARG A 38 10.98 -0.32 -4.48
CA ARG A 38 11.64 0.72 -3.68
C ARG A 38 12.05 0.24 -2.30
N CYS A 39 11.13 -0.40 -1.57
CA CYS A 39 11.37 -0.82 -0.19
C CYS A 39 11.53 -2.34 -0.03
N GLN A 40 11.56 -3.10 -1.13
CA GLN A 40 11.67 -4.56 -1.14
C GLN A 40 10.57 -5.28 -0.35
N TYR A 41 9.44 -4.61 -0.08
CA TYR A 41 8.27 -5.25 0.50
C TYR A 41 7.70 -6.29 -0.47
N VAL A 42 7.40 -7.48 0.06
CA VAL A 42 6.76 -8.59 -0.64
C VAL A 42 5.59 -9.06 0.22
N GLY A 43 4.44 -9.29 -0.38
CA GLY A 43 3.27 -9.82 0.31
C GLY A 43 2.15 -10.24 -0.63
N ASN A 44 1.27 -11.11 -0.12
CA ASN A 44 0.07 -11.55 -0.83
C ASN A 44 -0.98 -10.44 -0.80
N GLU A 45 -2.03 -10.56 -1.63
CA GLU A 45 -3.12 -9.58 -1.71
C GLU A 45 -3.73 -9.26 -0.33
N GLU A 46 -3.97 -10.27 0.49
CA GLU A 46 -4.57 -10.10 1.81
C GLU A 46 -3.68 -9.28 2.76
N ASP A 47 -2.37 -9.47 2.74
CA ASP A 47 -1.43 -8.69 3.56
C ASP A 47 -1.37 -7.23 3.07
N VAL A 48 -1.37 -7.02 1.76
CA VAL A 48 -1.40 -5.69 1.14
C VAL A 48 -2.66 -4.93 1.58
N LEU A 49 -3.83 -5.58 1.55
CA LEU A 49 -5.10 -4.98 1.96
C LEU A 49 -5.13 -4.65 3.45
N LYS A 50 -4.71 -5.58 4.32
CA LYS A 50 -4.60 -5.34 5.78
C LYS A 50 -3.72 -4.14 6.09
N ARG A 51 -2.56 -4.03 5.45
CA ARG A 51 -1.65 -2.90 5.66
C ARG A 51 -2.22 -1.59 5.12
N ASN A 52 -2.95 -1.63 4.01
CA ASN A 52 -3.66 -0.46 3.48
C ASN A 52 -4.74 0.04 4.45
N GLU A 53 -5.43 -0.85 5.17
CA GLU A 53 -6.38 -0.44 6.22
C GLU A 53 -5.68 0.29 7.37
N VAL A 54 -4.51 -0.19 7.81
CA VAL A 54 -3.72 0.49 8.85
C VAL A 54 -3.33 1.90 8.41
N VAL A 55 -2.93 2.07 7.14
CA VAL A 55 -2.63 3.38 6.56
C VAL A 55 -3.86 4.28 6.59
N ARG A 56 -5.03 3.77 6.18
CA ARG A 56 -6.28 4.54 6.21
C ARG A 56 -6.69 4.94 7.61
N MET A 57 -6.52 4.06 8.61
CA MET A 57 -6.82 4.41 10.00
C MET A 57 -5.89 5.50 10.54
N LYS A 58 -4.59 5.43 10.22
CA LYS A 58 -3.60 6.38 10.73
C LYS A 58 -3.69 7.75 10.06
N TYR A 59 -3.85 7.77 8.74
CA TYR A 59 -3.75 8.99 7.93
C TYR A 59 -5.09 9.45 7.35
N GLY A 60 -6.19 8.70 7.52
CA GLY A 60 -7.50 9.04 6.96
C GLY A 60 -8.06 10.37 7.45
N SER A 61 -7.69 10.78 8.66
CA SER A 61 -8.06 12.08 9.24
C SER A 61 -6.90 13.07 9.28
N MET A 62 -5.78 12.81 8.58
CA MET A 62 -4.58 13.64 8.65
C MET A 62 -4.86 15.12 8.30
N MET A 63 -5.77 15.35 7.35
CA MET A 63 -6.16 16.70 6.92
C MET A 63 -7.36 17.27 7.69
N LYS A 64 -7.97 16.49 8.59
CA LYS A 64 -9.13 16.92 9.38
C LYS A 64 -8.66 17.50 10.71
N ARG A 65 -9.05 18.74 10.98
CA ARG A 65 -8.86 19.38 12.29
C ARG A 65 -10.10 19.16 13.13
N TYR A 66 -9.95 18.48 14.26
CA TYR A 66 -11.02 18.30 15.23
C TYR A 66 -11.07 19.50 16.18
N LYS A 67 -12.26 20.03 16.42
CA LYS A 67 -12.54 21.04 17.46
C LYS A 67 -13.14 20.37 18.69
N MET A 68 -13.20 21.11 19.80
CA MET A 68 -13.87 20.65 21.03
C MET A 68 -15.34 20.28 20.80
N GLU A 69 -15.99 20.91 19.81
CA GLU A 69 -17.39 20.68 19.41
C GLU A 69 -17.62 19.34 18.68
N ASP A 70 -16.56 18.72 18.15
CA ASP A 70 -16.63 17.48 17.36
C ASP A 70 -16.54 16.20 18.21
N PHE A 71 -16.44 16.33 19.53
CA PHE A 71 -16.28 15.23 20.50
C PHE A 71 -17.48 15.08 21.44
#